data_AF-A0A950VM04-F1
#
_entry.id   AF-A0A950VM04-F1
#
_cell.length_a   1.000
_cell.length_b   1.000
_cell.length_c   1.000
_cell.angle_alpha   90.00
_cell.angle_beta   90.00
_cell.angle_gamma   90.00
#
_symmetry.space_group_name_H-M   'P 1'
#
loop_
_entity.id
_entity.type
_entity.pdbx_description
1 polymer ?
#
loop_
_entity_poly.entity_id
_entity_poly.type
_entity_poly.pdbx_seq_one_letter_code
_entity_poly.pdbx_strand_id
1 'polypeptide(L)'
;MHFQMDVTPAVSPPAAAPAAVPDPNAETNALLRQLLEVQREHLAYMRAVHDANARWRAFVARWQEEFPELAASCREAVPLLERSYGALIAELGEYLRQQGAGALDNDFSLQEFLDRFGMRLAQLGTILNLVAPLAEAAGSQGEAS
;
A
#
# COMPACT_ATOMS: atom_id res chain seq x y z
N MET A 1 -27.95 -71.82 -48.82
CA MET A 1 -28.38 -71.43 -47.46
C MET A 1 -27.15 -71.40 -46.56
N HIS A 2 -26.52 -70.23 -46.38
CA HIS A 2 -25.45 -70.01 -45.43
C HIS A 2 -25.93 -68.89 -44.49
N PHE A 3 -26.17 -69.23 -43.22
CA PHE A 3 -26.53 -68.26 -42.19
C PHE A 3 -25.26 -67.82 -41.48
N GLN A 4 -24.89 -66.55 -41.65
CA GLN A 4 -23.77 -65.93 -40.94
C GLN A 4 -24.36 -65.26 -39.70
N MET A 5 -24.11 -65.85 -38.53
CA MET A 5 -24.45 -65.26 -37.23
C MET A 5 -23.45 -64.12 -36.94
N ASP A 6 -23.93 -62.89 -36.97
CA ASP A 6 -23.19 -61.72 -36.50
C ASP A 6 -23.17 -61.75 -34.96
N VAL A 7 -22.01 -62.04 -34.38
CA VAL A 7 -21.80 -61.94 -32.94
C VAL A 7 -21.33 -60.52 -32.66
N THR A 8 -22.27 -59.66 -32.29
CA THR A 8 -21.95 -58.32 -31.79
C THR A 8 -21.34 -58.44 -30.40
N PRO A 9 -20.09 -57.99 -30.14
CA PRO A 9 -19.57 -57.97 -28.79
C PRO A 9 -20.34 -56.92 -27.98
N ALA A 10 -20.85 -57.33 -26.81
CA ALA A 10 -21.44 -56.40 -25.86
C ALA A 10 -20.37 -55.40 -25.41
N VAL A 11 -20.53 -54.14 -25.82
CA VAL A 11 -19.76 -53.03 -25.24
C VAL A 11 -20.16 -52.95 -23.77
N SER A 12 -19.24 -53.31 -22.89
CA SER A 12 -19.38 -53.04 -21.47
C SER A 12 -19.46 -51.52 -21.28
N PRO A 13 -20.38 -51.00 -20.45
CA PRO A 13 -20.36 -49.57 -20.13
C PRO A 13 -18.98 -49.23 -19.53
N PRO A 14 -18.39 -48.07 -19.86
CA PRO A 14 -17.14 -47.67 -19.23
C PRO A 14 -17.37 -47.65 -17.72
N ALA A 15 -16.53 -48.38 -16.99
CA ALA A 15 -16.52 -48.36 -15.54
C ALA A 15 -16.48 -46.88 -15.10
N ALA A 16 -17.47 -46.47 -14.32
CA ALA A 16 -17.46 -45.15 -13.70
C ALA A 16 -16.11 -44.98 -13.00
N ALA A 17 -15.37 -43.94 -13.40
CA ALA A 17 -14.13 -43.59 -12.75
C ALA A 17 -14.38 -43.52 -11.23
N PRO A 18 -13.49 -44.09 -10.39
CA PRO A 18 -13.67 -44.00 -8.95
C PRO A 18 -13.73 -42.51 -8.60
N ALA A 19 -14.80 -42.09 -7.93
CA ALA A 19 -14.93 -40.73 -7.41
C ALA A 19 -13.64 -40.43 -6.62
N ALA A 20 -12.92 -39.41 -7.05
CA ALA A 20 -11.68 -39.00 -6.41
C ALA A 20 -11.96 -38.77 -4.93
N VAL A 21 -11.32 -39.57 -4.07
CA VAL A 21 -11.39 -39.40 -2.62
C VAL A 21 -10.84 -37.99 -2.34
N PRO A 22 -11.60 -37.10 -1.68
CA PRO A 22 -11.10 -35.76 -1.37
C PRO A 22 -9.86 -35.92 -0.48
N ASP A 23 -8.73 -35.39 -0.95
CA ASP A 23 -7.47 -35.43 -0.21
C ASP A 23 -7.68 -34.63 1.09
N PRO A 24 -7.58 -35.26 2.28
CA PRO A 24 -7.84 -34.60 3.56
C PRO A 24 -6.86 -33.45 3.83
N ASN A 25 -5.74 -33.42 3.11
CA ASN A 25 -4.76 -32.35 3.21
C ASN A 25 -4.96 -31.27 2.14
N ALA A 26 -5.96 -31.38 1.25
CA ALA A 26 -6.18 -30.40 0.19
C ALA A 26 -6.46 -29.01 0.75
N GLU A 27 -7.29 -28.91 1.80
CA GLU A 27 -7.60 -27.65 2.47
C GLU A 27 -6.38 -27.09 3.20
N THR A 28 -5.65 -27.92 3.94
CA THR A 28 -4.40 -27.50 4.60
C THR A 28 -3.36 -27.02 3.59
N ASN A 29 -3.17 -27.73 2.48
CA ASN A 29 -2.26 -27.34 1.40
C ASN A 29 -2.72 -26.06 0.70
N ALA A 30 -4.03 -25.86 0.54
CA ALA A 30 -4.59 -24.61 0.00
C ALA A 30 -4.30 -23.43 0.94
N LEU A 31 -4.51 -23.60 2.24
CA LEU A 31 -4.20 -22.59 3.26
C LEU A 31 -2.70 -22.26 3.32
N LEU A 32 -1.83 -23.27 3.26
CA LEU A 32 -0.37 -23.07 3.23
C LEU A 32 0.07 -22.31 1.98
N ARG A 33 -0.52 -22.59 0.82
CA ARG A 33 -0.26 -21.82 -0.42
C ARG A 33 -0.73 -20.38 -0.28
N GLN A 34 -1.92 -20.15 0.28
CA GLN A 34 -2.43 -18.81 0.51
C GLN A 34 -1.53 -18.02 1.48
N LEU A 35 -1.04 -18.67 2.54
CA LEU A 35 -0.10 -18.06 3.49
C LEU A 35 1.22 -17.68 2.80
N LEU A 36 1.75 -18.56 1.95
CA LEU A 36 2.97 -18.26 1.18
C LEU A 36 2.78 -17.07 0.24
N GLU A 37 1.63 -16.95 -0.43
CA GLU A 37 1.35 -15.79 -1.27
C GLU A 37 1.31 -14.50 -0.45
N VAL A 38 0.61 -14.49 0.69
CA VAL A 38 0.61 -13.34 1.61
C VAL A 38 2.03 -13.01 2.12
N GLN A 39 2.85 -14.02 2.43
CA GLN A 39 4.24 -13.80 2.84
C GLN A 39 5.09 -13.18 1.73
N ARG A 40 4.88 -13.58 0.48
CA ARG A 40 5.59 -13.00 -0.67
C ARG A 40 5.20 -11.54 -0.88
N GLU A 41 3.92 -11.22 -0.79
CA GLU A 41 3.42 -9.84 -0.86
C GLU A 41 3.99 -9.00 0.28
N HIS A 42 4.00 -9.53 1.50
CA HIS A 42 4.56 -8.83 2.65
C HIS A 42 6.07 -8.56 2.48
N LEU A 43 6.84 -9.54 2.01
CA LEU A 43 8.27 -9.35 1.71
C LEU A 43 8.49 -8.32 0.60
N ALA A 44 7.67 -8.33 -0.45
CA ALA A 44 7.75 -7.34 -1.52
C ALA A 44 7.49 -5.92 -1.01
N TYR A 45 6.47 -5.74 -0.16
CA TYR A 45 6.17 -4.48 0.48
C TYR A 45 7.32 -3.99 1.37
N MET A 46 7.84 -4.85 2.26
CA MET A 46 8.96 -4.49 3.13
C MET A 46 10.22 -4.11 2.35
N ARG A 47 10.52 -4.80 1.25
CA ARG A 47 11.65 -4.44 0.37
C ARG A 47 11.46 -3.05 -0.24
N ALA A 48 10.27 -2.76 -0.76
CA ALA A 48 9.99 -1.44 -1.34
C ALA A 48 10.16 -0.30 -0.32
N VAL A 49 9.65 -0.48 0.91
CA VAL A 49 9.81 0.49 2.01
C VAL A 49 11.28 0.63 2.41
N HIS A 50 12.00 -0.48 2.56
CA HIS A 50 13.42 -0.46 2.93
C HIS A 50 14.28 0.23 1.87
N ASP A 51 14.05 -0.04 0.58
CA ASP A 51 14.79 0.57 -0.52
C ASP A 51 14.53 2.09 -0.62
N ALA A 52 13.29 2.52 -0.38
CA ALA A 52 12.97 3.94 -0.31
C ALA A 52 13.75 4.64 0.81
N ASN A 53 13.82 4.02 2.00
CA ASN A 53 14.57 4.58 3.13
C ASN A 53 16.10 4.51 2.92
N ALA A 54 16.60 3.44 2.31
CA ALA A 54 18.02 3.30 1.96
C ALA A 54 18.51 4.43 1.03
N ARG A 55 17.67 4.84 0.08
CA ARG A 55 17.97 5.98 -0.82
C ARG A 55 18.17 7.29 -0.05
N TRP A 56 17.30 7.57 0.92
CA TRP A 56 17.39 8.77 1.74
C TRP A 56 18.59 8.73 2.68
N ARG A 57 18.90 7.57 3.28
CA ARG A 57 20.13 7.37 4.07
C ARG A 57 21.39 7.63 3.25
N ALA A 58 21.45 7.11 2.02
CA ALA A 58 22.57 7.37 1.12
C ALA A 58 22.68 8.86 0.73
N PHE A 59 21.55 9.54 0.54
CA PHE A 59 21.52 10.97 0.28
C PHE A 59 22.08 11.78 1.45
N VAL A 60 21.63 11.51 2.68
CA VAL A 60 22.11 12.19 3.89
C VAL A 60 23.60 11.94 4.11
N ALA A 61 24.06 10.69 3.98
CA ALA A 61 25.47 10.34 4.10
C ALA A 61 26.36 11.10 3.10
N ARG A 62 25.91 11.20 1.84
CA ARG A 62 26.67 11.86 0.77
C ARG A 62 26.86 13.36 1.01
N TRP A 63 25.87 14.01 1.61
CA TRP A 63 25.83 15.47 1.77
C TRP A 63 26.08 15.92 3.22
N GLN A 64 26.50 15.01 4.10
CA GLN A 64 26.68 15.28 5.53
C GLN A 64 27.74 16.35 5.81
N GLU A 65 28.84 16.35 5.06
CA GLU A 65 29.92 17.33 5.24
C GLU A 65 29.50 18.76 4.84
N GLU A 66 28.66 18.88 3.81
CA GLU A 66 28.17 20.18 3.32
C GLU A 66 26.96 20.69 4.13
N PHE A 67 26.14 19.79 4.65
CA PHE A 67 24.92 20.12 5.40
C PHE A 67 24.83 19.31 6.72
N PRO A 68 25.70 19.58 7.71
CA PRO A 68 25.76 18.82 8.95
C PRO A 68 24.46 18.90 9.77
N GLU A 69 23.78 20.05 9.71
CA GLU A 69 22.53 20.31 10.46
C GLU A 69 21.26 19.89 9.71
N LEU A 70 21.35 19.34 8.49
CA LEU A 70 20.18 18.96 7.69
C LEU A 70 19.30 17.96 8.46
N ALA A 71 19.95 16.96 9.05
CA ALA A 71 19.35 15.95 9.91
C ALA A 71 18.56 16.53 11.10
N ALA A 72 19.16 17.46 11.82
CA ALA A 72 18.53 18.12 12.97
C ALA A 72 17.38 19.02 12.51
N SER A 73 17.63 19.86 11.50
CA SER A 73 16.64 20.76 10.91
C SER A 73 15.40 20.03 10.41
N CYS A 74 15.56 18.88 9.72
CA CYS A 74 14.43 18.07 9.28
C CYS A 74 13.64 17.50 10.46
N ARG A 75 14.31 16.99 11.51
CA ARG A 75 13.65 16.46 12.72
C ARG A 75 12.87 17.54 13.48
N GLU A 76 13.37 18.77 13.51
CA GLU A 76 12.68 19.90 14.12
C GLU A 76 11.52 20.40 13.25
N ALA A 77 11.67 20.37 11.92
CA ALA A 77 10.64 20.82 10.99
C ALA A 77 9.42 19.89 10.93
N VAL A 78 9.62 18.56 10.98
CA VAL A 78 8.53 17.56 10.88
C VAL A 78 7.37 17.85 11.84
N PRO A 79 7.55 17.97 13.18
CA PRO A 79 6.43 18.18 14.09
C PRO A 79 5.72 19.52 13.85
N LEU A 80 6.44 20.56 13.39
CA LEU A 80 5.84 21.85 13.03
C LEU A 80 4.98 21.75 11.76
N LEU A 81 5.46 21.00 10.76
CA LEU A 81 4.74 20.74 9.53
C LEU A 81 3.50 19.87 9.76
N GLU A 82 3.62 18.81 10.57
CA GLU A 82 2.49 17.95 10.97
C GLU A 82 1.43 18.74 11.73
N ARG A 83 1.84 19.59 12.67
CA ARG A 83 0.92 20.47 13.39
C ARG A 83 0.19 21.42 12.44
N SER A 84 0.90 21.99 11.47
CA SER A 84 0.33 22.88 10.46
C SER A 84 -0.65 22.14 9.54
N TYR A 85 -0.33 20.90 9.17
CA TYR A 85 -1.19 20.02 8.37
C TYR A 85 -2.47 19.64 9.13
N GLY A 86 -2.34 19.28 10.40
CA GLY A 86 -3.48 19.04 11.28
C GLY A 86 -4.37 20.28 11.46
N ALA A 87 -3.77 21.46 11.61
CA ALA A 87 -4.51 22.72 11.70
C ALA A 87 -5.32 23.02 10.42
N LEU A 88 -4.76 22.76 9.23
CA LEU A 88 -5.47 22.88 7.96
C LEU A 88 -6.65 21.91 7.86
N ILE A 89 -6.48 20.66 8.29
CA ILE A 89 -7.57 19.67 8.32
C ILE A 89 -8.66 20.10 9.30
N ALA A 90 -8.29 20.65 10.45
CA ALA A 90 -9.25 21.16 11.43
C ALA A 90 -10.05 22.34 10.85
N GLU A 91 -9.38 23.28 10.16
CA GLU A 91 -10.04 24.40 9.46
C GLU A 91 -11.00 23.89 8.38
N LEU A 92 -10.58 22.92 7.59
CA LEU A 92 -11.41 22.26 6.57
C LEU A 92 -12.65 21.62 7.20
N GLY A 93 -12.47 20.85 8.27
CA GLY A 93 -13.59 20.19 8.95
C GLY A 93 -14.57 21.18 9.56
N GLU A 94 -14.08 22.31 10.06
CA GLU A 94 -14.93 23.39 10.56
C GLU A 94 -15.69 24.10 9.43
N TYR A 95 -15.04 24.37 8.30
CA TYR A 95 -15.69 24.93 7.12
C TYR A 95 -16.85 24.05 6.63
N LEU A 96 -16.63 22.72 6.54
CA LEU A 96 -17.67 21.77 6.15
C LEU A 96 -18.84 21.74 7.14
N ARG A 97 -18.55 21.81 8.45
CA ARG A 97 -19.61 21.88 9.48
C ARG A 97 -20.46 23.15 9.37
N GLN A 98 -19.83 24.29 9.09
CA GLN A 98 -20.51 25.58 8.98
C GLN A 98 -21.37 25.70 7.72
N GLN A 99 -20.89 25.18 6.59
CA GLN A 99 -21.60 25.18 5.31
C GLN A 99 -22.69 24.09 5.23
N GLY A 100 -22.59 23.04 6.07
CA GLY A 100 -23.58 21.97 6.15
C GLY A 100 -23.61 21.08 4.90
N ALA A 101 -24.74 20.43 4.65
CA ALA A 101 -24.90 19.48 3.53
C ALA A 101 -24.61 20.13 2.16
N GLY A 102 -24.86 21.43 2.01
CA GLY A 102 -24.66 22.16 0.75
C GLY A 102 -23.21 22.52 0.42
N ALA A 103 -22.25 22.25 1.31
CA ALA A 103 -20.85 22.69 1.16
C ALA A 103 -20.17 22.14 -0.11
N LEU A 104 -20.63 20.99 -0.61
CA LEU A 104 -20.04 20.28 -1.74
C LEU A 104 -21.10 19.86 -2.78
N ASP A 105 -22.34 20.33 -2.64
CA ASP A 105 -23.49 19.87 -3.45
C ASP A 105 -23.53 20.47 -4.86
N ASN A 106 -22.74 21.51 -5.11
CA ASN A 106 -22.67 22.23 -6.39
C ASN A 106 -21.20 22.37 -6.84
N ASP A 107 -20.96 22.28 -8.15
CA ASP A 107 -19.66 22.45 -8.79
C ASP A 107 -18.95 23.75 -8.36
N PHE A 108 -19.67 24.86 -8.20
CA PHE A 108 -19.09 26.12 -7.74
C PHE A 108 -18.56 26.02 -6.31
N SER A 109 -19.35 25.49 -5.38
CA SER A 109 -18.95 25.32 -3.97
C SER A 109 -17.83 24.29 -3.82
N LEU A 110 -17.84 23.23 -4.64
CA LEU A 110 -16.76 22.25 -4.68
C LEU A 110 -15.46 22.89 -5.21
N GLN A 111 -15.54 23.69 -6.27
CA GLN A 111 -14.38 24.38 -6.82
C GLN A 111 -13.79 25.37 -5.80
N GLU A 112 -14.64 26.18 -5.15
CA GLU A 112 -14.20 27.11 -4.10
C GLU A 112 -13.53 26.37 -2.93
N PHE A 113 -14.09 25.24 -2.51
CA PHE A 113 -13.50 24.37 -1.49
C PHE A 113 -12.12 23.84 -1.91
N LEU A 114 -11.99 23.33 -3.14
CA LEU A 114 -10.74 22.80 -3.68
C LEU A 114 -9.69 23.90 -3.84
N ASP A 115 -10.06 25.09 -4.27
CA ASP A 115 -9.15 26.23 -4.40
C ASP A 115 -8.65 26.68 -3.01
N ARG A 116 -9.53 26.67 -2.00
CA ARG A 116 -9.18 27.08 -0.64
C ARG A 116 -8.29 26.08 0.10
N PHE A 117 -8.58 24.78 -0.02
CA PHE A 117 -7.92 23.75 0.80
C PHE A 117 -7.05 22.78 -0.02
N GLY A 118 -7.45 22.44 -1.23
CA GLY A 118 -6.84 21.39 -2.05
C GLY A 118 -5.36 21.63 -2.31
N MET A 119 -5.00 22.81 -2.84
CA MET A 119 -3.60 23.13 -3.14
C MET A 119 -2.72 23.14 -1.89
N ARG A 120 -3.18 23.78 -0.81
CA ARG A 120 -2.42 23.91 0.45
C ARG A 120 -2.19 22.54 1.11
N LEU A 121 -3.22 21.69 1.14
CA LEU A 121 -3.09 20.33 1.68
C LEU A 121 -2.18 19.46 0.83
N ALA A 122 -2.32 19.50 -0.50
CA ALA A 122 -1.49 18.72 -1.40
C ALA A 122 -0.01 19.12 -1.30
N GLN A 123 0.28 20.42 -1.30
CA GLN A 123 1.64 20.94 -1.17
C GLN A 123 2.26 20.60 0.19
N LEU A 124 1.53 20.83 1.28
CA LEU A 124 2.07 20.55 2.62
C LEU A 124 2.27 19.04 2.84
N GLY A 125 1.36 18.20 2.36
CA GLY A 125 1.52 16.75 2.35
C GLY A 125 2.73 16.30 1.53
N THR A 126 2.97 16.93 0.37
CA THR A 126 4.16 16.66 -0.45
C THR A 126 5.45 17.02 0.30
N ILE A 127 5.49 18.18 0.96
CA ILE A 127 6.64 18.61 1.77
C ILE A 127 6.89 17.60 2.91
N LEU A 128 5.83 17.20 3.63
CA LEU A 128 5.93 16.17 4.68
C LEU A 128 6.48 14.85 4.14
N ASN A 129 5.99 14.38 2.99
CA ASN A 129 6.46 13.15 2.36
C ASN A 129 7.94 13.21 1.92
N LEU A 130 8.49 14.41 1.70
CA LEU A 130 9.92 14.60 1.38
C LEU A 130 10.77 14.74 2.65
N VAL A 131 10.29 15.49 3.64
CA VAL A 131 11.07 15.86 4.84
C VAL A 131 11.05 14.74 5.89
N ALA A 132 9.94 14.02 6.06
CA ALA A 132 9.83 12.97 7.08
C ALA A 132 10.82 11.81 6.86
N PRO A 133 10.95 11.23 5.64
CA PRO A 133 11.93 10.18 5.39
C PRO A 133 13.39 10.65 5.55
N LEU A 134 13.67 11.94 5.27
CA LEU A 134 14.98 12.54 5.51
C LEU A 134 15.30 12.63 7.01
N ALA A 135 14.32 13.02 7.82
CA ALA A 135 14.44 13.07 9.28
C ALA A 135 14.69 11.67 9.88
N GLU A 136 13.98 10.65 9.40
CA GLU A 136 14.15 9.25 9.83
C GLU A 136 15.52 8.68 9.41
N ALA A 137 15.88 8.87 8.14
CA ALA A 137 17.16 8.41 7.61
C ALA A 137 18.35 8.98 8.40
N ALA A 138 18.26 10.25 8.80
CA ALA A 138 19.25 10.90 9.63
C ALA A 138 19.32 10.36 11.08
N GLY A 139 18.16 10.03 11.69
CA GLY A 139 18.12 9.47 13.05
C GLY A 139 18.88 8.15 13.17
N SER A 140 18.79 7.30 12.14
CA SER A 140 19.46 5.99 12.12
C SER A 140 21.00 6.06 12.02
N GLN A 141 21.58 7.19 11.60
CA GLN A 141 23.04 7.35 11.50
C GLN A 141 23.66 7.82 12.83
N GLY A 142 22.92 8.59 13.63
CA GLY A 142 23.40 9.12 14.91
C GLY A 142 23.49 8.09 16.04
N GLU A 143 22.73 6.99 15.96
CA GLU A 143 22.76 5.91 16.96
C GLU A 143 23.87 4.87 16.70
N ALA A 144 24.55 4.95 15.56
CA ALA A 144 25.58 3.99 15.14
C ALA A 144 27.02 4.50 15.33
N SER A 145 27.24 5.63 16.04
CA SER A 145 28.57 6.19 16.36
C SER A 145 28.79 6.30 17.86
#